data_AF-A0A7C1M5Q7-F1
#
_entry.id   AF-A0A7C1M5Q7-F1
#
_cell.length_a   1.000
_cell.length_b   1.000
_cell.length_c   1.000
_cell.angle_alpha   90.00
_cell.angle_beta   90.00
_cell.angle_gamma   90.00
#
_symmetry.space_group_name_H-M   'P 1'
#
loop_
_entity.id
_entity.type
_entity.pdbx_description
1 polymer ?
#
loop_
_entity_poly.entity_id
_entity_poly.type
_entity_poly.pdbx_seq_one_letter_code
_entity_poly.pdbx_strand_id
1 'polypeptide(L)'
;MSQILTGLFTSDTGSDANLNIGFVPDKIEFWEVEGTNGRYIVWFKRMEEDLAGGSQEGIYISGDAANREYALLGDGAGISAYESAAGGVRIPDPAGVRNTWITASPAVWVADTAPAAFRTVSVIGDVVWPTVRNGYVYEATVDGGGDHKTHATDEPTWPTVPGETVVDDLVTWTCRHESTINAGFRGVIVASEVFQNDKSVVFEATQADRSLNFGDLANA
;
A
#
# COMPACT_ATOMS: atom_id res chain seq x y z
N MET A 1 -14.83 2.04 6.33
CA MET A 1 -15.01 2.91 7.51
C MET A 1 -14.63 4.32 7.10
N SER A 2 -15.47 5.32 7.34
CA SER A 2 -15.12 6.71 7.05
C SER A 2 -14.08 7.22 8.05
N GLN A 3 -13.02 7.87 7.56
CA GLN A 3 -11.91 8.36 8.38
C GLN A 3 -11.53 9.78 7.96
N ILE A 4 -11.17 10.61 8.94
CA ILE A 4 -10.65 11.97 8.74
C ILE A 4 -9.35 12.08 9.55
N LEU A 5 -8.30 12.60 8.95
CA LEU A 5 -7.04 12.90 9.62
C LEU A 5 -6.60 14.32 9.29
N THR A 6 -6.23 15.08 10.32
CA THR A 6 -5.57 16.38 10.16
C THR A 6 -4.15 16.33 10.70
N GLY A 7 -3.28 17.16 10.14
CA GLY A 7 -1.89 17.22 10.59
C GLY A 7 -1.14 18.41 10.03
N LEU A 8 0.13 18.51 10.43
CA LEU A 8 1.08 19.48 9.92
C LEU A 8 2.19 18.74 9.18
N PHE A 9 2.57 19.28 8.04
CA PHE A 9 3.64 18.79 7.19
C PHE A 9 4.54 19.98 6.82
N THR A 10 5.86 19.77 6.89
CA THR A 10 6.85 20.76 6.45
C THR A 10 7.45 20.28 5.14
N SER A 11 7.32 21.08 4.09
CA SER A 11 7.88 20.75 2.77
C SER A 11 9.40 20.72 2.82
N ASP A 12 10.03 19.72 2.21
CA ASP A 12 11.49 19.71 2.03
C ASP A 12 11.87 20.28 0.67
N THR A 13 12.98 21.00 0.60
CA THR A 13 13.43 21.61 -0.65
C THR A 13 14.19 20.57 -1.47
N GLY A 14 13.58 20.12 -2.57
CA GLY A 14 14.23 19.28 -3.59
C GLY A 14 14.03 17.77 -3.44
N SER A 15 13.11 17.32 -2.58
CA SER A 15 12.68 15.92 -2.54
C SER A 15 11.16 15.80 -2.35
N ASP A 16 10.55 14.82 -3.01
CA ASP A 16 9.12 14.57 -2.85
C ASP A 16 8.83 14.04 -1.44
N ALA A 17 7.69 14.47 -0.89
CA ALA A 17 7.34 14.17 0.47
C ALA A 17 6.25 13.11 0.56
N ASN A 18 6.55 12.03 1.27
CA ASN A 18 5.60 10.97 1.56
C ASN A 18 4.80 11.29 2.83
N LEU A 19 3.51 11.56 2.68
CA LEU A 19 2.63 11.82 3.81
C LEU A 19 1.97 10.52 4.29
N ASN A 20 2.52 9.93 5.37
CA ASN A 20 2.10 8.67 5.99
C ASN A 20 0.87 8.82 6.89
N ILE A 21 -0.32 8.87 6.28
CA ILE A 21 -1.60 9.11 6.97
C ILE A 21 -2.39 7.83 7.31
N GLY A 22 -1.94 6.67 6.83
CA GLY A 22 -2.51 5.36 7.19
C GLY A 22 -3.66 4.88 6.29
N PHE A 23 -4.09 5.71 5.32
CA PHE A 23 -5.07 5.35 4.28
C PHE A 23 -4.84 6.22 3.02
N VAL A 24 -5.12 5.71 1.81
CA VAL A 24 -5.29 6.60 0.65
C VAL A 24 -6.59 7.41 0.80
N PRO A 25 -6.52 8.75 0.78
CA PRO A 25 -7.69 9.59 0.93
C PRO A 25 -8.50 9.61 -0.37
N ASP A 26 -9.81 9.81 -0.27
CA ASP A 26 -10.65 10.15 -1.42
C ASP A 26 -10.54 11.65 -1.76
N LYS A 27 -10.31 12.48 -0.73
CA LYS A 27 -10.02 13.91 -0.81
C LYS A 27 -8.93 14.27 0.19
N ILE A 28 -7.94 15.06 -0.23
CA ILE A 28 -7.02 15.74 0.69
C ILE A 28 -6.94 17.24 0.35
N GLU A 29 -6.91 18.06 1.39
CA GLU A 29 -6.79 19.50 1.30
C GLU A 29 -5.55 19.97 2.05
N PHE A 30 -4.86 20.96 1.48
CA PHE A 30 -3.67 21.57 2.05
C PHE A 30 -3.82 23.08 2.16
N TRP A 31 -3.44 23.62 3.32
CA TRP A 31 -3.42 25.05 3.63
C TRP A 31 -2.01 25.46 4.00
N GLU A 32 -1.38 26.30 3.18
CA GLU A 32 -0.13 26.96 3.54
C GLU A 32 -0.41 28.04 4.59
N VAL A 33 0.24 27.94 5.76
CA VAL A 33 -0.03 28.82 6.91
C VAL A 33 0.87 30.07 6.91
N GLU A 34 1.84 30.14 5.99
CA GLU A 34 2.93 31.12 6.03
C GLU A 34 3.14 31.84 4.69
N GLY A 35 3.12 33.18 4.68
CA GLY A 35 3.48 34.00 3.51
C GLY A 35 2.44 35.07 3.14
N THR A 36 2.76 35.91 2.16
CA THR A 36 1.90 37.03 1.73
C THR A 36 0.74 36.58 0.84
N ASN A 37 0.87 35.43 0.17
CA ASN A 37 -0.14 34.83 -0.71
C ASN A 37 -0.30 33.36 -0.30
N GLY A 38 -1.27 33.05 0.57
CA GLY A 38 -1.50 31.67 1.00
C GLY A 38 -1.95 30.78 -0.16
N ARG A 39 -1.39 29.56 -0.25
CA ARG A 39 -1.83 28.54 -1.20
C ARG A 39 -2.88 27.64 -0.57
N TYR A 40 -3.92 27.35 -1.34
CA TYR A 40 -4.89 26.30 -1.03
C TYR A 40 -4.90 25.27 -2.15
N ILE A 41 -4.72 23.99 -1.80
CA ILE A 41 -4.65 22.91 -2.78
C ILE A 41 -5.64 21.83 -2.39
N VAL A 42 -6.41 21.37 -3.37
CA VAL A 42 -7.34 20.25 -3.20
C VAL A 42 -6.99 19.16 -4.19
N TRP A 43 -6.86 17.94 -3.70
CA TRP A 43 -6.65 16.76 -4.52
C TRP A 43 -7.73 15.72 -4.23
N PHE A 44 -8.17 15.03 -5.27
CA PHE A 44 -9.13 13.93 -5.18
C PHE A 44 -8.58 12.71 -5.88
N LYS A 45 -8.77 11.53 -5.30
CA LYS A 45 -8.29 10.27 -5.87
C LYS A 45 -8.75 10.04 -7.31
N ARG A 46 -10.01 10.41 -7.60
CA ARG A 46 -10.61 10.24 -8.93
C ARG A 46 -9.95 11.11 -10.01
N MET A 47 -9.18 12.15 -9.65
CA MET A 47 -8.41 12.93 -10.63
C MET A 47 -7.31 12.09 -11.29
N GLU A 48 -6.77 11.08 -10.60
CA GLU A 48 -5.82 10.14 -11.20
C GLU A 48 -6.50 9.25 -12.26
N GLU A 49 -7.76 8.88 -12.03
CA GLU A 49 -8.54 8.01 -12.93
C GLU A 49 -9.11 8.78 -14.14
N ASP A 50 -9.64 9.99 -13.91
CA ASP A 50 -10.38 10.76 -14.92
C ASP A 50 -9.49 11.66 -15.81
N LEU A 51 -8.24 11.96 -15.41
CA LEU A 51 -7.34 12.90 -16.12
C LEU A 51 -6.02 12.28 -16.60
N ALA A 52 -6.06 10.99 -16.98
CA ALA A 52 -4.93 10.13 -17.40
C ALA A 52 -3.95 10.68 -18.47
N GLY A 53 -4.11 11.93 -18.97
CA GLY A 53 -3.29 12.55 -20.01
C GLY A 53 -2.77 13.99 -19.75
N GLY A 54 -2.71 14.51 -18.52
CA GLY A 54 -1.87 15.72 -18.28
C GLY A 54 -2.31 16.74 -17.23
N SER A 55 -3.13 16.42 -16.24
CA SER A 55 -3.52 17.36 -15.16
C SER A 55 -3.94 16.62 -13.88
N GLN A 56 -3.14 15.64 -13.45
CA GLN A 56 -3.56 14.57 -12.52
C GLN A 56 -3.40 14.91 -11.04
N GLU A 57 -2.88 16.09 -10.71
CA GLU A 57 -2.06 16.18 -9.50
C GLU A 57 -2.52 17.26 -8.50
N GLY A 58 -3.75 17.74 -8.64
CA GLY A 58 -4.40 18.67 -7.70
C GLY A 58 -4.83 20.00 -8.33
N ILE A 59 -5.87 20.59 -7.74
CA ILE A 59 -6.35 21.94 -8.10
C ILE A 59 -5.68 22.94 -7.15
N TYR A 60 -4.87 23.80 -7.74
CA TYR A 60 -4.33 24.96 -7.08
C TYR A 60 -5.35 26.10 -7.09
N ILE A 61 -5.63 26.63 -5.90
CA ILE A 61 -6.44 27.82 -5.70
C ILE A 61 -5.55 28.85 -5.02
N SER A 62 -5.23 29.92 -5.75
CA SER A 62 -4.64 31.11 -5.14
C SER A 62 -5.44 32.34 -5.49
N GLY A 63 -5.30 33.34 -4.64
CA GLY A 63 -5.56 34.69 -5.08
C GLY A 63 -4.91 35.71 -4.18
N ASP A 64 -4.49 36.81 -4.78
CA ASP A 64 -4.63 38.08 -4.09
C ASP A 64 -6.14 38.44 -4.06
N ALA A 65 -6.52 39.48 -3.31
CA ALA A 65 -7.92 39.89 -3.23
C ALA A 65 -8.53 40.30 -4.60
N ALA A 66 -7.74 40.41 -5.67
CA ALA A 66 -8.13 40.87 -7.00
C ALA A 66 -8.24 39.75 -8.05
N ASN A 67 -7.51 38.65 -7.95
CA ASN A 67 -7.51 37.55 -8.93
C ASN A 67 -7.52 36.19 -8.25
N ARG A 68 -8.65 35.49 -8.27
CA ARG A 68 -8.74 34.08 -7.89
C ARG A 68 -8.40 33.22 -9.10
N GLU A 69 -7.17 32.74 -9.18
CA GLU A 69 -6.70 31.88 -10.27
C GLU A 69 -6.86 30.40 -9.90
N TYR A 70 -7.47 29.65 -10.81
CA TYR A 70 -7.60 28.19 -10.73
C TYR A 70 -6.66 27.57 -11.76
N ALA A 71 -5.67 26.81 -11.30
CA ALA A 71 -4.74 26.11 -12.17
C ALA A 71 -4.70 24.62 -11.82
N LEU A 72 -4.56 23.79 -12.86
CA LEU A 72 -4.28 22.38 -12.72
C LEU A 72 -2.76 22.19 -12.61
N LEU A 73 -2.29 21.36 -11.69
CA LEU A 73 -0.88 21.02 -11.56
C LEU A 73 -0.49 19.99 -12.66
N GLY A 74 0.71 20.15 -13.24
CA GLY A 74 1.23 19.31 -14.33
C GLY A 74 1.95 18.05 -13.84
N ASP A 75 2.18 17.10 -14.75
CA ASP A 75 2.79 15.76 -14.50
C ASP A 75 4.20 15.88 -13.88
N GLY A 76 4.37 15.36 -12.66
CA GLY A 76 5.62 15.40 -11.87
C GLY A 76 5.74 16.56 -10.87
N ALA A 77 4.70 17.39 -10.69
CA ALA A 77 4.76 18.63 -9.90
C ALA A 77 3.61 18.79 -8.88
N GLY A 78 2.78 17.77 -8.68
CA GLY A 78 1.59 17.81 -7.82
C GLY A 78 1.51 16.67 -6.80
N ILE A 79 0.31 16.15 -6.58
CA ILE A 79 -0.02 15.18 -5.54
C ILE A 79 -0.46 13.87 -6.20
N SER A 80 0.07 12.75 -5.73
CA SER A 80 -0.34 11.42 -6.17
C SER A 80 -0.68 10.52 -4.99
N ALA A 81 -1.57 9.56 -5.18
CA ALA A 81 -1.80 8.51 -4.20
C ALA A 81 -0.55 7.64 -4.07
N TYR A 82 -0.22 7.20 -2.85
CA TYR A 82 0.64 6.04 -2.70
C TYR A 82 0.03 5.02 -1.76
N GLU A 83 0.08 3.78 -2.23
CA GLU A 83 -0.22 2.59 -1.46
C GLU A 83 1.00 1.70 -1.60
N SER A 84 1.89 1.74 -0.61
CA SER A 84 2.91 0.70 -0.50
C SER A 84 2.22 -0.57 0.02
N ALA A 85 1.58 -1.32 -0.86
CA ALA A 85 1.00 -2.61 -0.51
C ALA A 85 2.12 -3.65 -0.34
N ALA A 86 2.88 -3.57 0.75
CA ALA A 86 3.42 -4.80 1.34
C ALA A 86 2.37 -5.31 2.33
N GLY A 87 1.22 -5.72 1.80
CA GLY A 87 0.28 -6.55 2.55
C GLY A 87 1.00 -7.84 2.85
N GLY A 88 1.36 -8.05 4.11
CA GLY A 88 2.09 -9.24 4.52
C GLY A 88 1.27 -10.10 5.46
N VAL A 89 1.68 -11.36 5.59
CA VAL A 89 1.10 -12.26 6.58
C VAL A 89 2.05 -12.35 7.77
N ARG A 90 1.49 -12.32 8.98
CA ARG A 90 2.24 -12.57 10.21
C ARG A 90 2.66 -14.03 10.28
N ILE A 91 3.95 -14.26 10.30
CA ILE A 91 4.57 -15.56 10.47
C ILE A 91 5.28 -15.58 11.82
N PRO A 92 5.23 -16.68 12.60
CA PRO A 92 5.99 -16.78 13.85
C PRO A 92 7.48 -16.53 13.63
N ASP A 93 8.09 -15.73 14.51
CA ASP A 93 9.52 -15.43 14.47
C ASP A 93 10.36 -16.74 14.46
N PRO A 94 11.28 -16.92 13.49
CA PRO A 94 12.17 -18.07 13.42
C PRO A 94 13.05 -18.27 14.66
N ALA A 95 13.37 -17.20 15.40
CA ALA A 95 14.12 -17.29 16.65
C ALA A 95 13.29 -17.87 17.81
N GLY A 96 11.99 -18.16 17.59
CA GLY A 96 11.12 -18.80 18.58
C GLY A 96 10.78 -17.91 19.77
N VAL A 97 10.96 -16.59 19.64
CA VAL A 97 10.63 -15.64 20.70
C VAL A 97 9.11 -15.60 20.86
N ARG A 98 8.64 -15.82 22.09
CA ARG A 98 7.20 -15.89 22.38
C ARG A 98 6.50 -14.59 21.97
N ASN A 99 5.36 -14.72 21.28
CA ASN A 99 4.51 -13.61 20.86
C ASN A 99 5.20 -12.57 19.95
N THR A 100 6.18 -13.00 19.17
CA THR A 100 6.83 -12.19 18.14
C THR A 100 6.51 -12.75 16.76
N TRP A 101 6.37 -11.85 15.79
CA TRP A 101 5.91 -12.15 14.44
C TRP A 101 6.77 -11.39 13.45
N ILE A 102 7.06 -12.02 12.31
CA ILE A 102 7.70 -11.40 11.16
C ILE A 102 6.68 -11.26 10.04
N THR A 103 6.78 -10.18 9.27
CA THR A 103 5.97 -9.95 8.08
C THR A 103 6.59 -10.68 6.90
N ALA A 104 5.85 -11.64 6.32
CA ALA A 104 6.19 -12.23 5.03
C ALA A 104 5.30 -11.67 3.93
N SER A 105 5.79 -11.58 2.69
CA SER A 105 5.00 -11.20 1.51
C SER A 105 4.74 -12.45 0.66
N PRO A 106 3.58 -13.13 0.79
CA PRO A 106 3.36 -14.38 0.10
C PRO A 106 3.25 -14.19 -1.42
N ALA A 107 3.75 -15.16 -2.19
CA ALA A 107 3.49 -15.30 -3.62
C ALA A 107 2.35 -16.31 -3.86
N VAL A 108 1.76 -16.36 -5.06
CA VAL A 108 0.90 -17.50 -5.43
C VAL A 108 1.80 -18.70 -5.73
N TRP A 109 1.41 -19.91 -5.30
CA TRP A 109 2.14 -21.13 -5.61
C TRP A 109 2.30 -21.32 -7.13
N VAL A 110 3.49 -21.77 -7.53
CA VAL A 110 3.84 -22.06 -8.93
C VAL A 110 4.52 -23.43 -8.99
N ALA A 111 4.13 -24.22 -9.98
CA ALA A 111 4.73 -25.52 -10.27
C ALA A 111 6.21 -25.41 -10.68
N ASP A 112 6.98 -26.49 -10.50
CA ASP A 112 8.38 -26.61 -10.92
C ASP A 112 9.29 -25.45 -10.45
N THR A 113 8.98 -24.85 -9.30
CA THR A 113 9.65 -23.66 -8.77
C THR A 113 10.41 -24.00 -7.50
N ALA A 114 11.65 -23.53 -7.40
CA ALA A 114 12.44 -23.67 -6.18
C ALA A 114 12.25 -22.44 -5.28
N PRO A 115 11.89 -22.61 -3.99
CA PRO A 115 11.93 -21.53 -3.01
C PRO A 115 13.35 -20.95 -2.92
N ALA A 116 13.44 -19.63 -2.83
CA ALA A 116 14.70 -18.92 -2.58
C ALA A 116 15.18 -19.09 -1.13
N ALA A 117 14.25 -19.32 -0.19
CA ALA A 117 14.58 -19.53 1.21
C ALA A 117 13.72 -20.61 1.87
N PHE A 118 14.38 -21.44 2.67
CA PHE A 118 13.75 -22.34 3.63
C PHE A 118 13.94 -21.79 5.05
N ARG A 119 12.98 -22.05 5.95
CA ARG A 119 13.07 -21.62 7.35
C ARG A 119 14.35 -22.13 8.00
N THR A 120 15.06 -21.22 8.67
CA THR A 120 16.18 -21.52 9.57
C THR A 120 15.94 -20.91 10.94
N VAL A 121 16.93 -20.94 11.83
CA VAL A 121 16.84 -20.35 13.19
C VAL A 121 16.70 -18.82 13.14
N SER A 122 17.19 -18.16 12.09
CA SER A 122 17.18 -16.69 11.99
C SER A 122 16.50 -16.14 10.74
N VAL A 123 16.01 -17.00 9.86
CA VAL A 123 15.40 -16.60 8.58
C VAL A 123 14.08 -17.35 8.41
N ILE A 124 13.04 -16.64 7.99
CA ILE A 124 11.77 -17.26 7.60
C ILE A 124 11.92 -17.96 6.25
N GLY A 125 11.09 -18.98 6.00
CA GLY A 125 10.98 -19.55 4.66
C GLY A 125 10.21 -18.63 3.72
N ASP A 126 10.30 -18.90 2.43
CA ASP A 126 9.36 -18.33 1.46
C ASP A 126 7.94 -18.77 1.81
N VAL A 127 6.99 -17.89 1.53
CA VAL A 127 5.58 -18.10 1.86
C VAL A 127 4.75 -18.04 0.58
N VAL A 128 3.83 -18.98 0.44
CA VAL A 128 2.93 -19.06 -0.71
C VAL A 128 1.45 -19.14 -0.31
N TRP A 129 0.59 -18.63 -1.18
CA TRP A 129 -0.84 -18.93 -1.22
C TRP A 129 -1.09 -20.12 -2.15
N PRO A 130 -2.09 -20.97 -1.85
CA PRO A 130 -2.66 -21.87 -2.84
C PRO A 130 -3.20 -21.10 -4.05
N THR A 131 -3.35 -21.78 -5.18
CA THR A 131 -3.96 -21.16 -6.38
C THR A 131 -5.41 -20.74 -6.13
N VAL A 132 -6.13 -21.45 -5.25
CA VAL A 132 -7.44 -21.07 -4.72
C VAL A 132 -7.33 -20.78 -3.23
N ARG A 133 -7.50 -19.51 -2.83
CA ARG A 133 -7.40 -19.07 -1.44
C ARG A 133 -8.33 -19.86 -0.52
N ASN A 134 -7.76 -20.44 0.53
CA ASN A 134 -8.45 -21.23 1.54
C ASN A 134 -8.38 -20.63 2.96
N GLY A 135 -7.84 -19.41 3.10
CA GLY A 135 -7.65 -18.72 4.39
C GLY A 135 -6.36 -19.06 5.13
N TYR A 136 -5.43 -19.75 4.46
CA TYR A 136 -4.12 -20.13 4.99
C TYR A 136 -2.99 -19.77 4.03
N VAL A 137 -1.78 -19.70 4.58
CA VAL A 137 -0.54 -19.58 3.80
C VAL A 137 0.44 -20.68 4.18
N TYR A 138 1.39 -20.94 3.32
CA TYR A 138 2.27 -22.09 3.41
C TYR A 138 3.70 -21.64 3.36
N GLU A 139 4.46 -21.92 4.42
CA GLU A 139 5.86 -21.54 4.55
C GLU A 139 6.78 -22.72 4.22
N ALA A 140 7.79 -22.52 3.39
CA ALA A 140 8.80 -23.52 3.08
C ALA A 140 9.70 -23.76 4.30
N THR A 141 9.63 -24.94 4.90
CA THR A 141 10.33 -25.23 6.16
C THR A 141 11.38 -26.32 6.06
N VAL A 142 11.22 -27.28 5.15
CA VAL A 142 12.22 -28.34 4.94
C VAL A 142 12.53 -28.46 3.47
N ASP A 143 13.82 -28.48 3.20
CA ASP A 143 14.40 -28.83 1.91
C ASP A 143 14.68 -30.35 1.88
N GLY A 144 14.05 -31.05 0.95
CA GLY A 144 14.26 -32.48 0.69
C GLY A 144 15.59 -32.80 -0.01
N GLY A 145 16.33 -31.79 -0.45
CA GLY A 145 17.55 -31.89 -1.25
C GLY A 145 17.27 -32.01 -2.76
N GLY A 146 18.31 -32.04 -3.59
CA GLY A 146 18.15 -32.18 -5.05
C GLY A 146 18.07 -30.85 -5.77
N ASP A 147 17.04 -30.65 -6.60
CA ASP A 147 16.79 -29.38 -7.31
C ASP A 147 15.87 -28.42 -6.54
N HIS A 148 15.40 -28.84 -5.35
CA HIS A 148 14.66 -28.03 -4.39
C HIS A 148 13.31 -27.53 -4.90
N LYS A 149 12.71 -28.23 -5.86
CA LYS A 149 11.51 -27.76 -6.55
C LYS A 149 10.21 -28.27 -5.95
N THR A 150 9.16 -27.47 -6.15
CA THR A 150 7.76 -27.87 -6.01
C THR A 150 7.35 -28.84 -7.10
N HIS A 151 6.23 -29.54 -6.90
CA HIS A 151 5.70 -30.48 -7.86
C HIS A 151 5.49 -29.83 -9.24
N ALA A 152 5.79 -30.60 -10.31
CA ALA A 152 5.94 -30.06 -11.65
C ALA A 152 4.63 -29.66 -12.36
N THR A 153 3.47 -30.00 -11.79
CA THR A 153 2.16 -29.83 -12.48
C THR A 153 1.05 -29.41 -11.53
N ASP A 154 0.77 -30.23 -10.52
CA ASP A 154 -0.33 -30.00 -9.59
C ASP A 154 0.16 -29.45 -8.25
N GLU A 155 -0.64 -28.56 -7.64
CA GLU A 155 -0.42 -28.13 -6.26
C GLU A 155 -0.73 -29.28 -5.27
N PRO A 156 -0.07 -29.34 -4.11
CA PRO A 156 -0.35 -30.35 -3.11
C PRO A 156 -1.75 -30.16 -2.50
N THR A 157 -2.28 -31.21 -1.87
CA THR A 157 -3.49 -31.06 -1.05
C THR A 157 -3.14 -30.27 0.21
N TRP A 158 -3.45 -28.98 0.17
CA TRP A 158 -3.09 -28.03 1.21
C TRP A 158 -3.82 -28.30 2.54
N PRO A 159 -3.09 -28.54 3.66
CA PRO A 159 -3.72 -28.70 4.96
C PRO A 159 -4.31 -27.38 5.45
N THR A 160 -5.44 -27.46 6.16
CA THR A 160 -6.15 -26.29 6.72
C THR A 160 -6.02 -26.19 8.25
N VAL A 161 -5.11 -26.96 8.85
CA VAL A 161 -4.80 -26.89 10.28
C VAL A 161 -3.41 -26.27 10.45
N PRO A 162 -3.30 -25.09 11.07
CA PRO A 162 -1.99 -24.45 11.30
C PRO A 162 -1.02 -25.37 12.05
N GLY A 163 0.22 -25.46 11.54
CA GLY A 163 1.26 -26.33 12.07
C GLY A 163 1.35 -27.70 11.41
N GLU A 164 0.34 -28.13 10.66
CA GLU A 164 0.46 -29.32 9.80
C GLU A 164 1.38 -29.05 8.61
N THR A 165 1.99 -30.12 8.09
CA THR A 165 2.93 -30.04 6.97
C THR A 165 2.46 -30.87 5.80
N VAL A 166 2.81 -30.43 4.59
CA VAL A 166 2.60 -31.19 3.35
C VAL A 166 3.89 -31.21 2.54
N VAL A 167 4.18 -32.35 1.95
CA VAL A 167 5.32 -32.52 1.03
C VAL A 167 4.82 -32.27 -0.39
N ASP A 168 5.51 -31.37 -1.07
CA ASP A 168 5.28 -30.91 -2.43
C ASP A 168 6.57 -31.18 -3.22
N ASP A 169 6.72 -32.43 -3.65
CA ASP A 169 7.96 -33.00 -4.17
C ASP A 169 9.14 -32.87 -3.20
N LEU A 170 10.10 -31.98 -3.45
CA LEU A 170 11.29 -31.79 -2.61
C LEU A 170 11.13 -30.63 -1.62
N VAL A 171 9.98 -29.94 -1.61
CA VAL A 171 9.69 -28.85 -0.68
C VAL A 171 8.67 -29.32 0.35
N THR A 172 8.97 -29.18 1.64
CA THR A 172 7.96 -29.34 2.70
C THR A 172 7.43 -27.97 3.13
N TRP A 173 6.11 -27.83 3.06
CA TRP A 173 5.39 -26.64 3.46
C TRP A 173 4.74 -26.82 4.82
N THR A 174 4.79 -25.81 5.68
CA THR A 174 4.04 -25.75 6.95
C THR A 174 2.88 -24.79 6.83
N CYS A 175 1.67 -25.25 7.19
CA CYS A 175 0.46 -24.43 7.20
C CYS A 175 0.55 -23.35 8.29
N ARG A 176 0.26 -22.12 7.89
CA ARG A 176 0.20 -20.93 8.75
C ARG A 176 -1.16 -20.27 8.56
N HIS A 177 -1.70 -19.71 9.63
CA HIS A 177 -2.92 -18.92 9.54
C HIS A 177 -2.66 -17.68 8.69
N GLU A 178 -3.56 -17.35 7.76
CA GLU A 178 -3.50 -16.09 7.02
C GLU A 178 -3.92 -14.94 7.94
N SER A 179 -2.99 -14.43 8.74
CA SER A 179 -3.16 -13.20 9.52
C SER A 179 -2.53 -12.04 8.75
N THR A 180 -3.30 -11.49 7.80
CA THR A 180 -2.88 -10.33 7.01
C THR A 180 -2.74 -9.10 7.90
N ILE A 181 -1.62 -8.38 7.76
CA ILE A 181 -1.47 -7.02 8.26
C ILE A 181 -1.33 -6.06 7.08
N ASN A 182 -2.14 -5.00 7.10
CA ASN A 182 -1.81 -3.80 6.34
C ASN A 182 -0.77 -3.02 7.13
N ALA A 183 0.50 -3.37 6.94
CA ALA A 183 1.64 -2.61 7.44
C ALA A 183 2.24 -1.68 6.35
N GLY A 184 1.54 -1.54 5.22
CA GLY A 184 1.90 -0.59 4.17
C GLY A 184 1.71 0.85 4.62
N PHE A 185 2.65 1.72 4.28
CA PHE A 185 2.39 3.15 4.28
C PHE A 185 1.32 3.43 3.23
N ARG A 186 0.32 4.22 3.62
CA ARG A 186 -0.83 4.60 2.82
C ARG A 186 -1.06 6.11 2.97
N GLY A 187 -1.21 6.81 1.86
CA GLY A 187 -1.39 8.27 1.88
C GLY A 187 -1.19 8.92 0.53
N VAL A 188 -0.56 10.10 0.53
CA VAL A 188 -0.22 10.83 -0.70
C VAL A 188 1.25 11.24 -0.77
N ILE A 189 1.81 11.23 -1.97
CA ILE A 189 3.10 11.83 -2.28
C ILE A 189 2.80 13.27 -2.68
N VAL A 190 3.52 14.20 -2.08
CA VAL A 190 3.47 15.61 -2.43
C VAL A 190 4.78 15.94 -3.13
N ALA A 191 4.73 16.28 -4.41
CA ALA A 191 5.92 16.60 -5.16
C ALA A 191 6.62 17.83 -4.57
N SER A 192 7.96 17.84 -4.64
CA SER A 192 8.80 18.92 -4.12
C SER A 192 8.48 20.30 -4.72
N GLU A 193 7.86 20.33 -5.90
CA GLU A 193 7.48 21.57 -6.58
C GLU A 193 6.18 22.18 -6.01
N VAL A 194 5.36 21.40 -5.30
CA VAL A 194 4.07 21.83 -4.72
C VAL A 194 4.27 22.83 -3.61
N PHE A 195 5.19 22.56 -2.68
CA PHE A 195 5.51 23.45 -1.58
C PHE A 195 7.03 23.58 -1.53
N GLN A 196 7.52 24.81 -1.61
CA GLN A 196 8.95 25.10 -1.68
C GLN A 196 9.36 26.02 -0.53
N ASN A 197 10.61 25.91 -0.09
CA ASN A 197 11.21 26.76 0.96
C ASN A 197 10.66 26.48 2.36
N ASP A 198 10.67 25.21 2.78
CA ASP A 198 10.44 24.81 4.18
C ASP A 198 9.12 25.30 4.79
N LYS A 199 8.07 25.33 3.97
CA LYS A 199 6.76 25.86 4.36
C LYS A 199 6.04 24.91 5.31
N SER A 200 5.45 25.49 6.35
CA SER A 200 4.50 24.79 7.21
C SER A 200 3.12 24.73 6.55
N VAL A 201 2.65 23.52 6.28
CA VAL A 201 1.38 23.25 5.62
C VAL A 201 0.50 22.41 6.53
N VAL A 202 -0.73 22.86 6.75
CA VAL A 202 -1.76 22.08 7.45
C VAL A 202 -2.52 21.27 6.41
N PHE A 203 -2.88 20.03 6.73
CA PHE A 203 -3.69 19.20 5.84
C PHE A 203 -4.89 18.58 6.53
N GLU A 204 -5.91 18.24 5.73
CA GLU A 204 -7.06 17.44 6.11
C GLU A 204 -7.29 16.38 5.03
N ALA A 205 -7.17 15.11 5.42
CA ALA A 205 -7.38 13.96 4.57
C ALA A 205 -8.68 13.25 4.97
N THR A 206 -9.54 12.96 3.98
CA THR A 206 -10.82 12.30 4.18
C THR A 206 -10.94 11.05 3.30
N GLN A 207 -11.39 9.95 3.88
CA GLN A 207 -11.82 8.75 3.18
C GLN A 207 -13.29 8.47 3.50
N ALA A 208 -14.12 8.37 2.47
CA ALA A 208 -15.54 8.07 2.57
C ALA A 208 -15.76 6.55 2.53
N ASP A 209 -16.64 6.07 3.41
CA ASP A 209 -16.98 4.64 3.49
C ASP A 209 -17.86 4.15 2.34
N ARG A 210 -18.48 5.07 1.60
CA ARG A 210 -19.60 4.77 0.71
C ARG A 210 -19.49 5.57 -0.57
N SER A 211 -19.13 4.89 -1.65
CA SER A 211 -19.36 5.41 -3.01
C SER A 211 -20.87 5.37 -3.27
N LEU A 212 -21.54 6.48 -2.97
CA LEU A 212 -22.98 6.64 -3.16
C LEU A 212 -23.22 7.44 -4.44
N ASN A 213 -23.81 6.81 -5.45
CA ASN A 213 -24.33 7.52 -6.61
C ASN A 213 -25.69 8.12 -6.22
N PHE A 214 -25.82 9.45 -6.27
CA PHE A 214 -27.06 10.16 -5.93
C PHE A 214 -28.09 10.18 -7.06
N GLY A 215 -27.80 9.52 -8.19
CA GLY A 215 -28.77 9.31 -9.25
C GLY A 215 -29.08 10.58 -10.03
N ASP A 216 -28.10 11.46 -10.24
CA ASP A 216 -28.20 12.57 -11.20
C ASP A 216 -28.12 12.03 -12.64
N LEU A 217 -29.12 11.22 -13.01
CA LEU A 217 -29.45 11.02 -14.41
C LEU A 217 -29.72 12.41 -15.00
N ALA A 218 -28.97 12.75 -16.06
CA ALA A 218 -29.28 13.88 -16.90
C ALA A 218 -30.79 13.87 -17.20
N ASN A 219 -31.49 14.95 -16.84
CA ASN A 219 -32.85 15.15 -17.32
C ASN A 219 -32.81 15.02 -18.85
N ALA A 220 -33.52 14.00 -19.36
CA ALA A 220 -33.74 13.80 -20.79
C ALA A 220 -34.43 15.00 -21.43
#